data_AF-A0A1G1P7G2-F1
#
_entry.id   AF-A0A1G1P7G2-F1
#
_cell.length_a   1.000
_cell.length_b   1.000
_cell.length_c   1.000
_cell.angle_alpha   90.00
_cell.angle_beta   90.00
_cell.angle_gamma   90.00
#
_symmetry.space_group_name_H-M   'P 1'
#
loop_
_entity.id
_entity.type
_entity.pdbx_description
1 polymer ?
#
loop_
_entity_poly.entity_id
_entity_poly.type
_entity_poly.pdbx_seq_one_letter_code
_entity_poly.pdbx_strand_id
1 'polypeptide(L)'
;MNIENKKQLATILLAIGLGLVASMLMSKVVSDKVDEQTKIIAKEYQGRSSALVKEVDSTKQMLNKLAQDYQALAKKVEQQPVIREVPLKTDKPPVQKTVFSLRTPPGKRAITVNIKSLSAVGGLINPGDFVDVIAQLNVPEESDEKKAKIDKVTTVLFQNIQVLAVGTNYNPVGQEPAYEAQQQMSALNVTLAVSPEEAGLLSFAEANGDLQLSLRSPIDTEDKILQKVASWDALADFVLEQQGTELLVPKKKATIKKSETDKEEKEEEVKPFIQIFRGGREL
;
A
#
# COMPACT_ATOMS: atom_id res chain seq x y z
N MET A 1 74.08 -15.12 -44.72
CA MET A 1 73.05 -14.75 -43.73
C MET A 1 73.74 -13.97 -42.62
N ASN A 2 73.52 -12.65 -42.57
CA ASN A 2 74.20 -11.73 -41.66
C ASN A 2 74.01 -12.14 -40.19
N ILE A 3 75.07 -11.98 -39.40
CA ILE A 3 75.15 -12.37 -37.99
C ILE A 3 74.10 -11.63 -37.14
N GLU A 4 73.68 -10.43 -37.55
CA GLU A 4 72.61 -9.67 -36.89
C GLU A 4 71.22 -10.31 -37.01
N ASN A 5 70.83 -10.82 -38.19
CA ASN A 5 69.52 -11.46 -38.38
C ASN A 5 69.39 -12.77 -37.58
N LYS A 6 70.49 -13.49 -37.36
CA LYS A 6 70.50 -14.70 -36.51
C LYS A 6 70.24 -14.36 -35.03
N LYS A 7 70.77 -13.24 -34.55
CA LYS A 7 70.56 -12.78 -33.17
C LYS A 7 69.11 -12.32 -32.95
N GLN A 8 68.53 -11.60 -33.91
CA GLN A 8 67.13 -11.17 -33.84
C GLN A 8 66.13 -12.33 -33.92
N LEU A 9 66.40 -13.35 -34.75
CA LEU A 9 65.58 -14.56 -34.77
C LEU A 9 65.65 -15.34 -33.45
N ALA A 10 66.84 -15.41 -32.83
CA ALA A 10 67.02 -16.07 -31.54
C ALA A 10 66.25 -15.37 -30.40
N THR A 11 66.21 -14.03 -30.38
CA THR A 11 65.45 -13.29 -29.36
C THR A 11 63.95 -13.43 -29.52
N ILE A 12 63.44 -13.44 -30.76
CA ILE A 12 62.01 -13.67 -31.04
C ILE A 12 61.59 -15.07 -30.60
N LEU A 13 62.38 -16.10 -30.91
CA LEU A 13 62.09 -17.47 -30.48
C LEU A 13 62.10 -17.62 -28.94
N LEU A 14 63.02 -16.94 -28.26
CA LEU A 14 63.08 -16.93 -26.80
C LEU A 14 61.88 -16.21 -26.18
N ALA A 15 61.44 -15.09 -26.76
CA ALA A 15 60.24 -14.37 -26.31
C ALA A 15 58.96 -15.19 -26.48
N ILE A 16 58.82 -15.88 -27.62
CA ILE A 16 57.69 -16.79 -27.88
C ILE A 16 57.72 -17.97 -26.89
N GLY A 17 58.90 -18.55 -26.63
CA GLY A 17 59.07 -19.63 -25.67
C GLY A 17 58.65 -19.23 -24.25
N LEU A 18 59.09 -18.06 -23.78
CA LEU A 18 58.69 -17.54 -22.47
C LEU A 18 57.19 -17.23 -22.40
N GLY A 19 56.60 -16.69 -23.47
CA GLY A 19 55.17 -16.42 -23.55
C GLY A 19 54.31 -17.69 -23.44
N LEU A 20 54.71 -18.77 -24.12
CA LEU A 20 54.00 -20.05 -24.05
C LEU A 20 54.09 -20.68 -22.64
N VAL A 21 55.25 -20.61 -22.00
CA VAL A 21 55.43 -21.12 -20.64
C VAL A 21 54.57 -20.32 -19.64
N ALA A 22 54.55 -19.00 -19.74
CA ALA A 22 53.71 -18.14 -18.91
C ALA A 22 52.22 -18.44 -19.10
N SER A 23 51.76 -18.60 -20.35
CA SER A 23 50.38 -18.97 -20.68
C SER A 23 49.99 -20.32 -20.08
N MET A 24 50.88 -21.31 -20.16
CA MET A 24 50.62 -22.65 -19.63
C MET A 24 50.52 -22.67 -18.09
N LEU A 25 51.39 -21.92 -17.41
CA LEU A 25 51.32 -21.76 -15.95
C LEU A 25 50.06 -21.03 -15.50
N MET A 26 49.67 -19.98 -16.22
CA MET A 26 48.49 -19.19 -15.90
C MET A 26 47.20 -20.00 -16.15
N SER A 27 47.16 -20.80 -17.22
CA SER A 27 46.08 -21.75 -17.46
C SER A 27 45.93 -22.74 -16.31
N LYS A 28 47.04 -23.26 -15.77
CA LYS A 28 47.00 -24.21 -14.65
C LYS A 28 46.44 -23.56 -13.38
N VAL A 29 46.90 -22.35 -13.04
CA VAL A 29 46.41 -21.62 -11.87
C VAL A 29 44.91 -21.28 -11.98
N VAL A 30 44.46 -20.89 -13.18
CA VAL A 30 43.04 -20.60 -13.41
C VAL A 30 42.20 -21.87 -13.29
N SER A 31 42.63 -22.99 -13.88
CA SER A 31 41.93 -24.27 -13.75
C SER A 31 41.85 -24.75 -12.29
N ASP A 32 42.94 -24.68 -11.54
CA ASP A 32 42.96 -25.08 -10.12
C ASP A 32 41.97 -24.24 -9.29
N LYS A 33 41.88 -22.93 -9.57
CA LYS A 33 40.94 -22.01 -8.89
C LYS A 33 39.48 -22.28 -9.25
N VAL A 34 39.21 -22.62 -10.51
CA VAL A 34 37.85 -22.95 -10.99
C VAL A 34 37.37 -24.27 -10.37
N ASP A 35 38.24 -25.27 -10.26
CA ASP A 35 37.91 -26.56 -9.65
C ASP A 35 37.61 -26.42 -8.15
N GLU A 36 38.36 -25.57 -7.45
CA GLU A 36 38.13 -25.29 -6.03
C GLU A 36 36.79 -24.59 -5.79
N GLN A 37 36.47 -23.56 -6.58
CA GLN A 37 35.17 -22.87 -6.55
C GLN A 37 34.01 -23.82 -6.88
N THR A 38 34.16 -24.68 -7.89
CA THR A 38 33.13 -25.65 -8.30
C THR A 38 32.82 -26.65 -7.18
N LYS A 39 33.84 -27.10 -6.44
CA LYS A 39 33.67 -27.98 -5.27
C LYS A 39 32.94 -27.29 -4.11
N ILE A 40 33.24 -26.02 -3.85
CA ILE A 40 32.57 -25.24 -2.78
C ILE A 40 31.09 -25.07 -3.12
N ILE A 41 30.80 -24.66 -4.34
CA ILE A 41 29.44 -24.48 -4.83
C ILE A 41 28.67 -25.80 -4.74
N ALA A 42 29.20 -26.90 -5.27
CA ALA A 42 28.55 -28.21 -5.19
C ALA A 42 28.23 -28.63 -3.73
N LYS A 43 29.14 -28.36 -2.79
CA LYS A 43 28.95 -28.66 -1.36
C LYS A 43 27.85 -27.79 -0.72
N GLU A 44 27.75 -26.52 -1.10
CA GLU A 44 26.69 -25.62 -0.64
C GLU A 44 25.30 -26.03 -1.18
N TYR A 45 25.21 -26.37 -2.46
CA TYR A 45 23.97 -26.87 -3.08
C TYR A 45 23.50 -28.20 -2.44
N GLN A 46 24.43 -29.10 -2.13
CA GLN A 46 24.11 -30.36 -1.45
C GLN A 46 23.64 -30.13 0.00
N GLY A 47 24.21 -29.14 0.71
CA GLY A 47 23.76 -28.73 2.04
C GLY A 47 22.34 -28.16 2.03
N ARG A 48 22.07 -27.19 1.15
CA ARG A 48 20.74 -26.55 1.05
C ARG A 48 19.65 -27.51 0.60
N SER A 49 19.93 -28.39 -0.35
CA SER A 49 18.97 -29.41 -0.79
C SER A 49 18.62 -30.41 0.32
N SER A 50 19.59 -30.82 1.15
CA SER A 50 19.33 -31.70 2.29
C SER A 50 18.50 -31.03 3.40
N ALA A 51 18.63 -29.71 3.58
CA ALA A 51 17.82 -28.95 4.52
C ALA A 51 16.36 -28.81 4.03
N LEU A 52 16.18 -28.50 2.74
CA LEU A 52 14.87 -28.43 2.10
C LEU A 52 14.12 -29.77 2.16
N VAL A 53 14.81 -30.89 1.95
CA VAL A 53 14.20 -32.23 2.06
C VAL A 53 13.70 -32.49 3.49
N LYS A 54 14.48 -32.11 4.52
CA LYS A 54 14.06 -32.27 5.92
C LYS A 54 12.84 -31.43 6.27
N GLU A 55 12.76 -30.21 5.75
CA GLU A 55 11.63 -29.30 5.98
C GLU A 55 10.35 -29.79 5.30
N VAL A 56 10.48 -30.32 4.08
CA VAL A 56 9.37 -30.98 3.36
C VAL A 56 8.87 -32.21 4.12
N ASP A 57 9.79 -33.04 4.64
CA ASP A 57 9.41 -34.23 5.41
C ASP A 57 8.74 -33.88 6.74
N SER A 58 9.24 -32.86 7.46
CA SER A 58 8.57 -32.37 8.69
C SER A 58 7.18 -31.80 8.39
N THR A 59 7.01 -31.12 7.27
CA THR A 59 5.72 -30.56 6.85
C THR A 59 4.73 -31.67 6.52
N LYS A 60 5.16 -32.73 5.80
CA LYS A 60 4.33 -33.91 5.53
C LYS A 60 3.92 -34.63 6.81
N GLN A 61 4.82 -34.77 7.77
CA GLN A 61 4.52 -35.39 9.07
C GLN A 61 3.47 -34.56 9.84
N MET A 62 3.61 -33.24 9.85
CA MET A 62 2.65 -32.34 10.49
C MET A 62 1.27 -32.41 9.85
N LEU A 63 1.22 -32.48 8.50
CA LEU A 63 -0.02 -32.62 7.75
C LEU A 63 -0.74 -33.94 8.06
N ASN A 64 0.01 -35.04 8.15
CA ASN A 64 -0.53 -36.35 8.51
C ASN A 64 -1.06 -36.37 9.94
N LYS A 65 -0.35 -35.73 10.88
CA LYS A 65 -0.80 -35.61 12.28
C LYS A 65 -2.10 -34.81 12.36
N LEU A 66 -2.18 -33.69 11.64
CA LEU A 66 -3.39 -32.86 11.58
C LEU A 66 -4.58 -33.66 11.02
N ALA A 67 -4.38 -34.44 9.95
CA ALA A 67 -5.41 -35.30 9.39
C ALA A 67 -5.93 -36.35 10.39
N GLN A 68 -5.04 -36.92 11.21
CA GLN A 68 -5.42 -37.86 12.28
C GLN A 68 -6.20 -37.16 13.39
N ASP A 69 -5.79 -35.96 13.79
CA ASP A 69 -6.49 -35.16 14.81
C ASP A 69 -7.92 -34.79 14.34
N TYR A 70 -8.10 -34.44 13.07
CA TYR A 70 -9.43 -34.22 12.48
C TYR A 70 -10.32 -35.46 12.54
N GLN A 71 -9.78 -36.64 12.24
CA GLN A 71 -10.53 -37.89 12.32
C GLN A 71 -10.87 -38.28 13.77
N ALA A 72 -9.97 -38.00 14.73
CA ALA A 72 -10.22 -38.24 16.14
C ALA A 72 -11.32 -37.31 16.69
N LEU A 73 -11.34 -36.05 16.26
CA LEU A 73 -12.41 -35.10 16.58
C LEU A 73 -13.74 -35.53 15.99
N ALA A 74 -13.77 -35.96 14.73
CA ALA A 74 -14.99 -36.46 14.09
C ALA A 74 -15.60 -37.65 14.87
N LYS A 75 -14.77 -38.63 15.27
CA LYS A 75 -15.22 -39.76 16.10
C LYS A 75 -15.70 -39.33 17.50
N LYS A 76 -15.11 -38.29 18.07
CA LYS A 76 -15.52 -37.76 19.39
C LYS A 76 -16.86 -37.00 19.32
N VAL A 77 -17.16 -36.37 18.18
CA VAL A 77 -18.45 -35.74 17.89
C VAL A 77 -19.54 -36.79 17.64
N GLU A 78 -19.21 -37.90 16.97
CA GLU A 78 -20.14 -39.03 16.75
C GLU A 78 -20.49 -39.80 18.05
N GLN A 79 -19.58 -39.83 19.02
CA GLN A 79 -19.79 -40.51 20.31
C GLN A 79 -20.45 -39.61 21.37
N GLN A 80 -20.72 -38.35 21.05
CA GLN A 80 -21.50 -37.49 21.92
C GLN A 80 -22.95 -38.01 21.91
N PRO A 81 -23.57 -38.27 23.08
CA PRO A 81 -24.93 -38.76 23.09
C PRO A 81 -25.81 -37.73 22.38
N VAL A 82 -26.47 -38.16 21.30
CA VAL A 82 -27.55 -37.41 20.67
C VAL A 82 -28.55 -37.11 21.78
N ILE A 83 -28.60 -35.85 22.21
CA ILE A 83 -29.66 -35.37 23.08
C ILE A 83 -30.93 -35.57 22.26
N ARG A 84 -31.68 -36.64 22.57
CA ARG A 84 -33.04 -36.82 22.07
C ARG A 84 -33.78 -35.55 22.41
N GLU A 85 -34.32 -34.91 21.38
CA GLU A 85 -35.15 -33.73 21.48
C GLU A 85 -36.24 -33.99 22.54
N VAL A 86 -36.05 -33.40 23.72
CA VAL A 86 -37.18 -33.12 24.59
C VAL A 86 -38.02 -32.13 23.81
N PRO A 87 -39.34 -32.33 23.62
CA PRO A 87 -40.17 -31.30 23.04
C PRO A 87 -40.13 -30.13 24.03
N LEU A 88 -39.29 -29.14 23.74
CA LEU A 88 -39.31 -27.87 24.45
C LEU A 88 -40.67 -27.26 24.16
N LYS A 89 -41.61 -27.40 25.09
CA LYS A 89 -42.62 -26.38 25.32
C LYS A 89 -41.90 -25.14 25.82
N THR A 90 -41.29 -24.42 24.90
CA THR A 90 -40.84 -23.06 25.14
C THR A 90 -42.01 -22.15 24.85
N ASP A 91 -42.61 -21.63 25.91
CA ASP A 91 -43.21 -20.29 25.92
C ASP A 91 -42.09 -19.23 25.81
N LYS A 92 -41.13 -19.42 24.89
CA LYS A 92 -40.27 -18.35 24.41
C LYS A 92 -40.91 -17.87 23.12
N PRO A 93 -41.13 -16.55 22.96
CA PRO A 93 -41.52 -16.02 21.66
C PRO A 93 -40.49 -16.50 20.64
N PRO A 94 -40.91 -16.77 19.39
CA PRO A 94 -39.99 -17.28 18.38
C PRO A 94 -38.81 -16.33 18.33
N VAL A 95 -37.58 -16.86 18.35
CA VAL A 95 -36.36 -16.09 18.15
C VAL A 95 -36.39 -15.61 16.69
N GLN A 96 -37.21 -14.58 16.48
CA GLN A 96 -37.37 -13.83 15.27
C GLN A 96 -36.13 -12.95 15.15
N LYS A 97 -35.38 -13.08 14.06
CA LYS A 97 -34.29 -12.18 13.61
C LYS A 97 -32.98 -12.18 14.42
N THR A 98 -32.05 -13.03 13.95
CA THR A 98 -30.66 -12.71 13.53
C THR A 98 -29.74 -11.93 14.48
N VAL A 99 -28.81 -12.62 15.13
CA VAL A 99 -27.62 -12.01 15.76
C VAL A 99 -26.70 -11.45 14.67
N PHE A 100 -26.45 -10.14 14.65
CA PHE A 100 -25.65 -9.47 13.62
C PHE A 100 -24.19 -9.97 13.56
N SER A 101 -23.62 -10.42 14.70
CA SER A 101 -22.26 -10.96 14.75
C SER A 101 -22.05 -12.19 13.86
N LEU A 102 -23.11 -12.93 13.54
CA LEU A 102 -23.05 -14.08 12.63
C LEU A 102 -22.85 -13.68 11.16
N ARG A 103 -23.06 -12.40 10.81
CA ARG A 103 -22.83 -11.87 9.46
C ARG A 103 -21.41 -11.37 9.25
N THR A 104 -20.64 -11.16 10.32
CA THR A 104 -19.24 -10.74 10.22
C THR A 104 -18.39 -11.91 9.71
N PRO A 105 -17.67 -11.77 8.59
CA PRO A 105 -16.81 -12.83 8.07
C PRO A 105 -15.73 -13.26 9.09
N PRO A 106 -15.32 -14.54 9.11
CA PRO A 106 -14.22 -15.00 9.95
C PRO A 106 -12.95 -14.17 9.74
N GLY A 107 -12.29 -13.78 10.83
CA GLY A 107 -11.07 -12.96 10.78
C GLY A 107 -11.30 -11.48 10.48
N LYS A 108 -12.54 -11.04 10.23
CA LYS A 108 -12.91 -9.63 10.08
C LYS A 108 -13.65 -9.13 11.33
N ARG A 109 -13.75 -7.80 11.46
CA ARG A 109 -14.48 -7.05 12.48
C ARG A 109 -15.49 -6.15 11.79
N ALA A 110 -16.69 -6.06 12.36
CA ALA A 110 -17.69 -5.10 11.94
C ALA A 110 -17.41 -3.76 12.62
N ILE A 111 -17.13 -2.72 11.85
CA ILE A 111 -16.93 -1.36 12.36
C ILE A 111 -17.85 -0.40 11.62
N THR A 112 -18.52 0.47 12.38
CA THR A 112 -19.41 1.48 11.81
C THR A 112 -18.69 2.82 11.74
N VAL A 113 -18.75 3.45 10.58
CA VAL A 113 -18.22 4.79 10.33
C VAL A 113 -19.35 5.72 9.90
N ASN A 114 -19.27 6.99 10.30
CA ASN A 114 -20.20 8.02 9.86
C ASN A 114 -19.65 8.74 8.63
N ILE A 115 -20.35 8.62 7.50
CA ILE A 115 -19.90 9.17 6.22
C ILE A 115 -21.02 10.03 5.63
N LYS A 116 -20.68 11.16 5.01
CA LYS A 116 -21.66 12.00 4.29
C LYS A 116 -22.33 11.19 3.18
N SER A 117 -23.64 11.34 2.99
CA SER A 117 -24.39 10.52 2.02
C SER A 117 -23.84 10.64 0.59
N LEU A 118 -23.48 11.87 0.17
CA LEU A 118 -22.82 12.10 -1.13
C LEU A 118 -21.46 11.40 -1.25
N SER A 119 -20.67 11.37 -0.17
CA SER A 119 -19.40 10.66 -0.09
C SER A 119 -19.58 9.14 -0.01
N ALA A 120 -20.78 8.65 0.25
CA ALA A 120 -21.15 7.24 0.26
C ALA A 120 -21.93 6.87 -1.02
N VAL A 121 -21.42 7.30 -2.18
CA VAL A 121 -22.01 7.01 -3.51
C VAL A 121 -23.46 7.50 -3.61
N GLY A 122 -23.73 8.67 -3.01
CA GLY A 122 -25.08 9.25 -2.96
C GLY A 122 -26.11 8.39 -2.24
N GLY A 123 -25.69 7.54 -1.30
CA GLY A 123 -26.59 6.64 -0.56
C GLY A 123 -27.14 5.49 -1.38
N LEU A 124 -26.43 5.06 -2.43
CA LEU A 124 -26.81 3.90 -3.26
C LEU A 124 -26.13 2.59 -2.83
N ILE A 125 -25.43 2.60 -1.70
CA ILE A 125 -24.70 1.44 -1.17
C ILE A 125 -25.65 0.53 -0.37
N ASN A 126 -25.52 -0.78 -0.55
CA ASN A 126 -26.30 -1.78 0.15
C ASN A 126 -25.44 -2.76 0.97
N PRO A 127 -26.04 -3.43 1.98
CA PRO A 127 -25.42 -4.59 2.60
C PRO A 127 -25.10 -5.68 1.56
N GLY A 128 -23.85 -6.14 1.55
CA GLY A 128 -23.31 -7.10 0.60
C GLY A 128 -22.41 -6.48 -0.48
N ASP A 129 -22.48 -5.16 -0.70
CA ASP A 129 -21.63 -4.47 -1.66
C ASP A 129 -20.16 -4.43 -1.20
N PHE A 130 -19.26 -4.28 -2.16
CA PHE A 130 -17.83 -4.08 -1.92
C PHE A 130 -17.44 -2.65 -2.29
N VAL A 131 -16.65 -2.01 -1.43
CA VAL A 131 -16.22 -0.62 -1.59
C VAL A 131 -14.73 -0.49 -1.34
N ASP A 132 -14.11 0.52 -1.96
CA ASP A 132 -12.84 1.03 -1.48
C ASP A 132 -13.09 2.26 -0.59
N VAL A 133 -12.24 2.42 0.42
CA VAL A 133 -12.30 3.52 1.38
C VAL A 133 -11.23 4.53 1.02
N ILE A 134 -11.63 5.73 0.65
CA ILE A 134 -10.76 6.87 0.36
C ILE A 134 -10.77 7.79 1.59
N ALA A 135 -9.60 8.19 2.05
CA ALA A 135 -9.45 9.09 3.19
C ALA A 135 -8.79 10.40 2.75
N GLN A 136 -9.35 11.52 3.21
CA GLN A 136 -8.76 12.85 3.15
C GLN A 136 -8.29 13.22 4.55
N LEU A 137 -7.00 13.04 4.81
CA LEU A 137 -6.40 13.18 6.13
C LEU A 137 -5.76 14.55 6.30
N ASN A 138 -5.92 15.13 7.48
CA ASN A 138 -5.21 16.33 7.91
C ASN A 138 -3.89 15.89 8.55
N VAL A 139 -2.77 16.12 7.86
CA VAL A 139 -1.43 15.79 8.33
C VAL A 139 -0.80 17.06 8.91
N PRO A 140 -0.35 17.03 10.18
CA PRO A 140 0.42 18.14 10.74
C PRO A 140 1.74 18.32 9.97
N GLU A 141 2.02 19.52 9.46
CA GLU A 141 3.34 19.85 8.90
C GLU A 141 4.31 20.05 10.07
N GLU A 142 5.38 19.23 10.09
CA GLU A 142 6.46 19.31 11.05
C GLU A 142 7.30 20.57 10.74
N SER A 143 6.86 21.72 11.25
CA SER A 143 7.60 22.98 11.15
C SER A 143 7.84 23.58 12.54
N ASP A 144 9.08 24.01 12.79
CA ASP A 144 9.56 24.60 14.04
C ASP A 144 8.90 25.96 14.40
N GLU A 145 7.98 26.46 13.56
CA GLU A 145 7.28 27.71 13.79
C GLU A 145 5.93 27.46 14.47
N LYS A 146 5.55 28.37 15.38
CA LYS A 146 4.36 28.31 16.28
C LYS A 146 2.99 28.23 15.57
N LYS A 147 2.94 27.91 14.28
CA LYS A 147 1.75 27.64 13.49
C LYS A 147 2.01 26.42 12.60
N ALA A 148 1.81 25.22 13.14
CA ALA A 148 1.75 24.00 12.35
C ALA A 148 0.70 24.21 11.24
N LYS A 149 1.15 24.30 9.99
CA LYS A 149 0.22 24.25 8.86
C LYS A 149 -0.29 22.82 8.75
N ILE A 150 -1.56 22.68 8.40
CA ILE A 150 -2.17 21.38 8.17
C ILE A 150 -2.11 21.15 6.66
N ASP A 151 -1.31 20.18 6.23
CA ASP A 151 -1.35 19.69 4.85
C ASP A 151 -2.45 18.63 4.75
N LYS A 152 -3.24 18.67 3.67
CA LYS A 152 -4.28 17.67 3.40
C LYS A 152 -3.75 16.62 2.43
N VAL A 153 -3.89 15.36 2.79
CA VAL A 153 -3.46 14.22 1.96
C VAL A 153 -4.67 13.37 1.62
N THR A 154 -4.86 13.08 0.34
CA THR A 154 -5.92 12.17 -0.12
C THR A 154 -5.30 10.86 -0.60
N THR A 155 -5.77 9.73 -0.06
CA THR A 155 -5.31 8.40 -0.46
C THR A 155 -6.44 7.37 -0.38
N VAL A 156 -6.35 6.34 -1.20
CA VAL A 156 -7.12 5.11 -0.95
C VAL A 156 -6.49 4.43 0.27
N LEU A 157 -7.29 4.23 1.31
CA LEU A 157 -6.85 3.67 2.58
C LEU A 157 -7.00 2.14 2.59
N PHE A 158 -8.17 1.65 2.16
CA PHE A 158 -8.46 0.22 2.07
C PHE A 158 -9.20 -0.09 0.77
N GLN A 159 -8.93 -1.25 0.20
CA GLN A 159 -9.61 -1.74 -1.00
C GLN A 159 -10.43 -3.00 -0.67
N ASN A 160 -11.46 -3.25 -1.45
CA ASN A 160 -12.25 -4.49 -1.40
C ASN A 160 -12.89 -4.77 -0.03
N ILE A 161 -13.45 -3.74 0.59
CA ILE A 161 -14.09 -3.84 1.90
C ILE A 161 -15.58 -4.13 1.71
N GLN A 162 -16.06 -5.21 2.33
CA GLN A 162 -17.46 -5.58 2.29
C GLN A 162 -18.29 -4.68 3.22
N VAL A 163 -19.44 -4.21 2.74
CA VAL A 163 -20.45 -3.50 3.52
C VAL A 163 -21.38 -4.52 4.18
N LEU A 164 -21.47 -4.49 5.51
CA LEU A 164 -22.32 -5.39 6.29
C LEU A 164 -23.69 -4.78 6.60
N ALA A 165 -23.76 -3.45 6.76
CA ALA A 165 -24.99 -2.73 7.07
C ALA A 165 -24.91 -1.26 6.66
N VAL A 166 -26.06 -0.66 6.36
CA VAL A 166 -26.23 0.78 6.18
C VAL A 166 -27.37 1.25 7.07
N GLY A 167 -27.04 2.08 8.06
CA GLY A 167 -27.94 2.46 9.15
C GLY A 167 -28.37 1.23 9.93
N THR A 168 -29.68 0.99 9.99
CA THR A 168 -30.27 -0.20 10.60
C THR A 168 -30.56 -1.32 9.59
N ASN A 169 -30.32 -1.08 8.29
CA ASN A 169 -30.48 -2.12 7.28
C ASN A 169 -29.23 -3.01 7.20
N TYR A 170 -29.41 -4.30 7.45
CA TYR A 170 -28.40 -5.34 7.28
C TYR A 170 -28.90 -6.50 6.42
N ASN A 171 -29.99 -6.31 5.68
CA ASN A 171 -30.51 -7.26 4.71
C ASN A 171 -30.00 -6.90 3.30
N PRO A 172 -29.64 -7.91 2.49
CA PRO A 172 -29.23 -7.69 1.11
C PRO A 172 -30.40 -7.15 0.26
N VAL A 173 -30.04 -6.61 -0.91
CA VAL A 173 -30.94 -6.00 -1.91
C VAL A 173 -32.22 -6.83 -2.10
N GLY A 174 -33.38 -6.17 -2.05
CA GLY A 174 -34.70 -6.79 -2.22
C GLY A 174 -35.57 -6.87 -0.95
N GLN A 175 -35.02 -6.47 0.21
CA GLN A 175 -35.79 -6.17 1.42
C GLN A 175 -35.46 -4.73 1.84
N GLU A 176 -36.31 -3.78 1.43
CA GLU A 176 -36.01 -2.33 1.43
C GLU A 176 -35.40 -1.78 2.73
N PRO A 177 -34.37 -0.92 2.59
CA PRO A 177 -34.45 0.49 2.89
C PRO A 177 -34.74 1.24 1.58
N ALA A 178 -35.62 2.25 1.63
CA ALA A 178 -35.79 3.13 0.48
C ALA A 178 -34.45 3.86 0.24
N TYR A 179 -33.83 3.66 -0.94
CA TYR A 179 -32.72 4.51 -1.38
C TYR A 179 -33.07 5.98 -1.22
N GLU A 180 -34.35 6.33 -1.41
CA GLU A 180 -34.91 7.65 -1.15
C GLU A 180 -34.64 8.13 0.29
N ALA A 181 -34.83 7.29 1.30
CA ALA A 181 -34.55 7.64 2.69
C ALA A 181 -33.04 7.87 2.92
N GLN A 182 -32.18 7.01 2.35
CA GLN A 182 -30.71 7.18 2.46
C GLN A 182 -30.21 8.43 1.72
N GLN A 183 -30.81 8.75 0.57
CA GLN A 183 -30.52 9.93 -0.23
C GLN A 183 -30.97 11.24 0.44
N GLN A 184 -32.05 11.19 1.22
CA GLN A 184 -32.53 12.33 1.99
C GLN A 184 -31.67 12.64 3.23
N MET A 185 -30.90 11.66 3.72
CA MET A 185 -30.01 11.84 4.85
C MET A 185 -28.74 12.59 4.44
N SER A 186 -28.25 13.49 5.30
CA SER A 186 -26.97 14.19 5.09
C SER A 186 -25.77 13.28 5.35
N ALA A 187 -25.92 12.29 6.21
CA ALA A 187 -24.89 11.32 6.57
C ALA A 187 -25.49 9.92 6.78
N LEU A 188 -24.69 8.90 6.54
CA LEU A 188 -25.00 7.49 6.64
C LEU A 188 -24.03 6.82 7.61
N ASN A 189 -24.57 5.92 8.44
CA ASN A 189 -23.76 5.03 9.25
C ASN A 189 -23.51 3.76 8.45
N VAL A 190 -22.29 3.56 7.97
CA VAL A 190 -21.94 2.39 7.15
C VAL A 190 -21.12 1.43 8.00
N THR A 191 -21.56 0.19 8.09
CA THR A 191 -20.85 -0.86 8.82
C THR A 191 -20.04 -1.69 7.84
N LEU A 192 -18.73 -1.75 8.04
CA LEU A 192 -17.74 -2.36 7.15
C LEU A 192 -17.11 -3.59 7.80
N ALA A 193 -16.80 -4.61 6.99
CA ALA A 193 -16.04 -5.79 7.40
C ALA A 193 -14.55 -5.59 7.14
N VAL A 194 -13.81 -5.25 8.19
CA VAL A 194 -12.38 -4.90 8.12
C VAL A 194 -11.53 -5.87 8.93
N SER A 195 -10.24 -5.99 8.63
CA SER A 195 -9.30 -6.76 9.44
C SER A 195 -9.12 -6.11 10.83
N PRO A 196 -8.61 -6.84 11.83
CA PRO A 196 -8.26 -6.29 13.12
C PRO A 196 -7.38 -5.03 13.07
N GLU A 197 -6.44 -4.99 12.15
CA GLU A 197 -5.49 -3.89 11.95
C GLU A 197 -6.14 -2.72 11.21
N GLU A 198 -6.88 -3.02 10.14
CA GLU A 198 -7.67 -2.05 9.37
C GLU A 198 -8.68 -1.32 10.27
N ALA A 199 -9.28 -2.00 11.25
CA ALA A 199 -10.24 -1.40 12.18
C ALA A 199 -9.65 -0.22 12.97
N GLY A 200 -8.44 -0.37 13.53
CA GLY A 200 -7.79 0.69 14.29
C GLY A 200 -7.39 1.87 13.41
N LEU A 201 -6.86 1.58 12.23
CA LEU A 201 -6.47 2.58 11.25
C LEU A 201 -7.67 3.34 10.68
N LEU A 202 -8.80 2.67 10.46
CA LEU A 202 -10.04 3.28 9.99
C LEU A 202 -10.60 4.26 11.03
N SER A 203 -10.64 3.86 12.30
CA SER A 203 -11.04 4.78 13.39
C SER A 203 -10.12 5.99 13.51
N PHE A 204 -8.81 5.77 13.34
CA PHE A 204 -7.86 6.88 13.33
C PHE A 204 -8.09 7.83 12.15
N ALA A 205 -8.36 7.29 10.96
CA ALA A 205 -8.65 8.08 9.76
C ALA A 205 -9.95 8.88 9.90
N GLU A 206 -11.01 8.28 10.43
CA GLU A 206 -12.28 8.95 10.73
C GLU A 206 -12.10 10.13 11.70
N ALA A 207 -11.23 9.97 12.71
CA ALA A 207 -10.96 11.01 13.69
C ALA A 207 -10.12 12.19 13.15
N ASN A 208 -9.34 11.98 12.09
CA ASN A 208 -8.36 12.95 11.58
C ASN A 208 -8.68 13.48 10.17
N GLY A 209 -9.85 13.14 9.61
CA GLY A 209 -10.15 13.45 8.22
C GLY A 209 -11.59 13.20 7.81
N ASP A 210 -11.84 13.31 6.52
CA ASP A 210 -13.10 12.93 5.89
C ASP A 210 -12.92 11.60 5.14
N LEU A 211 -13.90 10.71 5.25
CA LEU A 211 -13.94 9.46 4.50
C LEU A 211 -14.88 9.56 3.30
N GLN A 212 -14.56 8.83 2.24
CA GLN A 212 -15.37 8.65 1.05
C GLN A 212 -15.32 7.19 0.62
N LEU A 213 -16.43 6.68 0.09
CA LEU A 213 -16.54 5.33 -0.42
C LEU A 213 -16.63 5.36 -1.94
N SER A 214 -15.91 4.45 -2.59
CA SER A 214 -16.09 4.13 -4.00
C SER A 214 -16.63 2.72 -4.15
N LEU A 215 -17.80 2.58 -4.79
CA LEU A 215 -18.43 1.29 -5.02
C LEU A 215 -17.65 0.49 -6.08
N ARG A 216 -17.28 -0.75 -5.75
CA ARG A 216 -16.63 -1.66 -6.69
C ARG A 216 -17.66 -2.39 -7.55
N SER A 217 -17.23 -2.75 -8.75
CA SER A 217 -17.96 -3.72 -9.57
C SER A 217 -17.88 -5.10 -8.91
N PRO A 218 -18.96 -5.90 -8.88
CA PRO A 218 -18.96 -7.22 -8.25
C PRO A 218 -18.01 -8.24 -8.90
N ILE A 219 -17.53 -7.97 -10.12
CA ILE A 219 -16.53 -8.81 -10.81
C ILE A 219 -15.08 -8.34 -10.55
N ASP A 220 -14.90 -7.17 -9.94
CA ASP A 220 -13.58 -6.59 -9.66
C ASP A 220 -13.11 -7.05 -8.27
N THR A 221 -12.27 -8.09 -8.27
CA THR A 221 -11.79 -8.76 -7.05
C THR A 221 -10.30 -8.53 -6.78
N GLU A 222 -9.60 -7.84 -7.68
CA GLU A 222 -8.15 -7.65 -7.59
C GLU A 222 -7.83 -6.29 -6.96
N ASP A 223 -7.00 -6.29 -5.92
CA ASP A 223 -6.49 -5.05 -5.34
C ASP A 223 -5.36 -4.49 -6.19
N LYS A 224 -5.41 -3.18 -6.44
CA LYS A 224 -4.37 -2.49 -7.22
C LYS A 224 -3.36 -1.85 -6.29
N ILE A 225 -2.08 -2.00 -6.61
CA ILE A 225 -1.02 -1.25 -5.92
C ILE A 225 -1.04 0.18 -6.45
N LEU A 226 -1.48 1.11 -5.60
CA LEU A 226 -1.53 2.52 -5.92
C LEU A 226 -0.21 3.17 -5.51
N GLN A 227 0.60 3.56 -6.49
CA GLN A 227 1.97 4.06 -6.24
C GLN A 227 2.03 5.57 -6.02
N LYS A 228 1.01 6.32 -6.45
CA LYS A 228 0.96 7.78 -6.32
C LYS A 228 -0.13 8.17 -5.32
N VAL A 229 0.24 8.99 -4.34
CA VAL A 229 -0.71 9.72 -3.49
C VAL A 229 -1.37 10.80 -4.36
N ALA A 230 -2.67 11.06 -4.14
CA ALA A 230 -3.36 12.09 -4.91
C ALA A 230 -2.78 13.46 -4.57
N SER A 231 -2.13 14.08 -5.55
CA SER A 231 -1.52 15.41 -5.46
C SER A 231 -1.81 16.21 -6.73
N TRP A 232 -1.57 17.52 -6.68
CA TRP A 232 -1.69 18.36 -7.87
C TRP A 232 -0.75 17.92 -9.00
N ASP A 233 0.48 17.51 -8.65
CA ASP A 233 1.43 16.99 -9.63
C ASP A 233 0.94 15.67 -10.23
N ALA A 234 0.43 14.75 -9.41
CA ALA A 234 -0.11 13.47 -9.90
C ALA A 234 -1.35 13.68 -10.80
N LEU A 235 -2.20 14.66 -10.49
CA LEU A 235 -3.34 15.02 -11.32
C LEU A 235 -2.90 15.67 -12.64
N ALA A 236 -1.91 16.57 -12.60
CA ALA A 236 -1.35 17.20 -13.78
C ALA A 236 -0.69 16.18 -14.72
N ASP A 237 0.14 15.27 -14.18
CA ASP A 237 0.72 14.16 -14.92
C ASP A 237 -0.39 13.33 -15.61
N PHE A 238 -1.42 12.94 -14.86
CA PHE A 238 -2.50 12.11 -15.37
C PHE A 238 -3.26 12.80 -16.52
N VAL A 239 -3.62 14.08 -16.35
CA VAL A 239 -4.35 14.84 -17.38
C VAL A 239 -3.46 15.09 -18.61
N LEU A 240 -2.18 15.36 -18.41
CA LEU A 240 -1.23 15.53 -19.52
C LEU A 240 -1.05 14.22 -20.31
N GLU A 241 -0.83 13.10 -19.62
CA GLU A 241 -0.61 11.80 -20.24
C GLU A 241 -1.86 11.26 -20.95
N GLN A 242 -3.04 11.40 -20.34
CA GLN A 242 -4.27 10.81 -20.87
C GLN A 242 -5.04 11.73 -21.81
N GLN A 243 -4.96 13.05 -21.62
CA GLN A 243 -5.77 14.03 -22.35
C GLN A 243 -4.92 15.06 -23.11
N GLY A 244 -3.59 15.03 -23.00
CA GLY A 244 -2.70 15.96 -23.69
C GLY A 244 -2.83 17.41 -23.22
N THR A 245 -3.49 17.66 -22.08
CA THR A 245 -3.75 19.01 -21.57
C THR A 245 -2.84 19.30 -20.38
N GLU A 246 -2.10 20.41 -20.46
CA GLU A 246 -1.21 20.84 -19.37
C GLU A 246 -2.00 21.63 -18.31
N LEU A 247 -1.95 21.17 -17.06
CA LEU A 247 -2.55 21.87 -15.93
C LEU A 247 -1.51 22.81 -15.28
N LEU A 248 -1.90 24.08 -15.08
CA LEU A 248 -1.08 25.02 -14.32
C LEU A 248 -1.18 24.71 -12.82
N VAL A 249 -0.19 23.98 -12.30
CA VAL A 249 -0.09 23.66 -10.87
C VAL A 249 0.40 24.88 -10.07
N PRO A 250 -0.30 25.30 -9.00
CA PRO A 250 0.18 26.37 -8.14
C PRO A 250 1.46 25.95 -7.41
N LYS A 251 2.61 26.53 -7.77
CA LYS A 251 3.88 26.25 -7.08
C LYS A 251 3.83 26.82 -5.65
N LYS A 252 3.97 25.97 -4.63
CA LYS A 252 4.18 26.39 -3.22
C LYS A 252 5.43 27.28 -3.23
N LYS A 253 5.31 28.59 -2.93
CA LYS A 253 6.48 29.48 -2.80
C LYS A 253 7.38 28.87 -1.71
N ALA A 254 8.54 28.33 -2.11
CA ALA A 254 9.55 27.94 -1.14
C ALA A 254 9.93 29.20 -0.35
N THR A 255 9.74 29.18 0.97
CA THR A 255 10.34 30.17 1.86
C THR A 255 11.84 29.96 1.76
N ILE A 256 12.51 30.75 0.92
CA ILE A 256 13.96 30.81 0.88
C ILE A 256 14.38 31.36 2.24
N LYS A 257 14.86 30.50 3.17
CA LYS A 257 15.66 30.98 4.29
C LYS A 257 16.89 31.64 3.64
N LYS A 258 16.91 32.97 3.66
CA LYS A 258 18.08 33.75 3.26
C LYS A 258 19.23 33.28 4.13
N SER A 259 20.17 32.55 3.53
CA SER A 259 21.44 32.21 4.16
C SER A 259 22.11 33.52 4.54
N GLU A 260 22.30 33.76 5.83
CA GLU A 260 23.12 34.86 6.34
C GLU A 260 24.57 34.62 5.93
N THR A 261 24.94 35.05 4.73
CA THR A 261 26.34 35.41 4.43
C THR A 261 26.33 36.37 3.24
N ASP A 262 26.44 37.65 3.56
CA ASP A 262 27.26 38.67 2.90
C ASP A 262 26.60 40.05 2.93
N LYS A 263 27.18 40.87 3.81
CA LYS A 263 27.59 42.27 3.65
C LYS A 263 26.52 43.34 3.48
N GLU A 264 26.64 44.30 4.39
CA GLU A 264 26.11 45.66 4.40
C GLU A 264 25.97 46.27 2.99
N GLU A 265 24.75 46.55 2.58
CA GLU A 265 24.45 47.68 1.72
C GLU A 265 23.33 48.51 2.39
N LYS A 266 23.65 49.79 2.57
CA LYS A 266 22.82 50.78 3.26
C LYS A 266 21.48 50.97 2.54
N GLU A 267 20.40 50.96 3.32
CA GLU A 267 19.08 51.42 2.90
C GLU A 267 19.14 52.94 2.59
N GLU A 268 18.98 53.32 1.32
CA GLU A 268 18.54 54.68 0.97
C GLU A 268 17.00 54.72 1.03
N GLU A 269 16.48 55.43 2.03
CA GLU A 269 15.06 55.80 2.14
C GLU A 269 14.62 56.60 0.90
N VAL A 270 13.88 55.96 -0.01
CA VAL A 270 13.17 56.69 -1.07
C VAL A 270 11.91 57.32 -0.47
N LYS A 271 11.99 58.62 -0.12
CA LYS A 271 10.81 59.41 0.25
C LYS A 271 9.95 59.67 -1.00
N PRO A 272 8.62 59.43 -0.95
CA PRO A 272 7.75 59.79 -2.06
C PRO A 272 7.59 61.31 -2.10
N PHE A 273 8.03 61.96 -3.18
CA PHE A 273 7.67 63.35 -3.46
C PHE A 273 6.52 63.38 -4.47
N ILE A 274 5.45 64.10 -4.13
CA ILE A 274 4.31 64.32 -5.03
C ILE A 274 4.55 65.68 -5.72
N GLN A 275 4.77 65.69 -7.03
CA GLN A 275 4.78 66.92 -7.83
C GLN A 275 3.35 67.24 -8.29
N ILE A 276 2.76 68.27 -7.68
CA ILE A 276 1.48 68.84 -8.10
C ILE A 276 1.80 69.97 -9.08
N PHE A 277 1.53 69.77 -10.36
CA PHE A 277 1.60 70.85 -11.35
C PHE A 277 0.30 71.67 -11.30
N ARG A 278 0.37 72.87 -10.72
CA ARG A 278 -0.69 73.88 -10.84
C ARG A 278 -0.21 74.97 -11.79
N GLY A 279 -0.95 75.16 -12.88
CA GLY A 279 -0.55 75.97 -14.02
C GLY A 279 -0.25 77.43 -13.68
N GLY A 280 0.94 77.87 -14.10
CA GLY A 280 1.17 79.11 -14.84
C GLY A 280 0.88 80.44 -14.15
N ARG A 281 1.73 80.86 -13.21
CA ARG A 281 2.58 82.07 -13.30
C ARG A 281 3.28 82.37 -11.97
N GLU A 282 4.53 82.81 -12.09
CA GLU A 282 5.51 83.12 -11.05
C GLU A 282 5.08 84.33 -10.20
N LEU A 283 5.15 84.20 -8.87
CA LEU A 283 6.27 84.65 -8.02
C LEU A 283 6.11 84.05 -6.61
#